data_AF-A0A0U5CRG8-F1
#
_entry.id   AF-A0A0U5CRG8-F1
#
_cell.length_a   1.000
_cell.length_b   1.000
_cell.length_c   1.000
_cell.angle_alpha   90.00
_cell.angle_beta   90.00
_cell.angle_gamma   90.00
#
_symmetry.space_group_name_H-M   'P 1'
#
loop_
_entity.id
_entity.type
_entity.pdbx_description
1 polymer ?
#
loop_
_entity_poly.entity_id
_entity_poly.type
_entity_poly.pdbx_seq_one_letter_code
_entity_poly.pdbx_strand_id
1 'polypeptide(L)'
;MTSNSTSDSVAGSPGPSVRVEETEYETMRNSKERFSSLSSSEMKEMERLRRELEDSRQRIDRDTEVINNLHEKVTELEELVKKQKITISTQSRTISDRRVLRKNQQQHQQQQHQSPMGVFPMTPTHHSHVKQYQFPNSGASAVSCAGNVGGAPGGGVYLAHQSPSPFDIQTPQSVHSVRPASQGSTVFDQPPPKFEISSGLSAPAPTSFVPPALAQSVLNPMAIALSNSSDPGTSFCPHPVDTYRKELADFSTRFSGLMRSVEIFGQAHASLPNIFMDSHLDDRVKDYLMAISSRSQASALIGNAATRGFFVAKAISYYLVHNVLTTSAIKGFDISVDLEIDQIEEQMTAHSSASMRHLMLTAITTHLTTLSKRPNFAELSQLKIKNHMHRLWKFIGPLSHDPSNQTGQVYADLTHIITDAQSLAIDMYSVPLEYRFDYPEPGEPFDSLTMINRDPYLHGDPLTLKNGDTHVRLGISPTVRIRNNAQSPGVVNLMYLGHVLLKMPKKQNS
;
A
#
# COMPACT_ATOMS: atom_id res chain seq x y z
N MET A 1 50.72 45.44 -28.14
CA MET A 1 50.80 44.94 -29.53
C MET A 1 49.45 44.33 -29.83
N THR A 2 48.57 44.83 -30.68
CA THR A 2 48.67 45.74 -31.84
C THR A 2 47.37 46.54 -31.95
N SER A 3 47.55 47.81 -32.26
CA SER A 3 46.60 48.86 -32.61
C SER A 3 46.09 48.76 -34.05
N ASN A 4 44.89 49.32 -34.30
CA ASN A 4 44.49 50.19 -35.44
C ASN A 4 42.96 50.32 -35.41
N SER A 5 42.31 51.46 -35.18
CA SER A 5 42.42 52.80 -35.79
C SER A 5 41.98 52.84 -37.26
N THR A 6 40.74 53.27 -37.51
CA THR A 6 40.42 54.13 -38.65
C THR A 6 39.23 55.02 -38.32
N SER A 7 39.44 56.29 -38.63
CA SER A 7 38.65 57.50 -38.45
C SER A 7 37.56 57.66 -39.52
N ASP A 8 36.80 58.75 -39.37
CA ASP A 8 36.06 59.54 -40.39
C ASP A 8 34.56 59.59 -40.09
N SER A 9 33.84 60.71 -40.18
CA SER A 9 34.19 62.09 -40.44
C SER A 9 33.02 62.96 -39.93
N VAL A 10 33.37 64.18 -39.56
CA VAL A 10 32.49 65.26 -39.09
C VAL A 10 31.63 65.78 -40.23
N ALA A 11 30.32 65.92 -40.00
CA ALA A 11 29.48 66.89 -40.68
C ALA A 11 28.50 67.50 -39.65
N GLY A 12 28.66 68.80 -39.42
CA GLY A 12 27.85 69.59 -38.50
C GLY A 12 26.40 69.67 -38.93
N SER A 13 25.50 69.77 -37.94
CA SER A 13 24.09 70.07 -38.14
C SER A 13 23.64 71.09 -37.08
N PRO A 14 22.81 72.07 -37.47
CA PRO A 14 22.58 73.29 -36.71
C PRO A 14 21.77 73.02 -35.44
N GLY A 15 22.13 73.70 -34.36
CA GLY A 15 21.47 73.53 -33.07
C GLY A 15 19.99 73.92 -33.08
N PRO A 16 19.14 73.26 -32.26
CA PRO A 16 17.89 73.82 -31.84
C PRO A 16 18.08 74.53 -30.50
N SER A 17 18.05 75.86 -30.62
CA SER A 17 17.71 76.81 -29.58
C SER A 17 16.38 76.43 -28.90
N VAL A 18 16.39 76.41 -27.56
CA VAL A 18 15.27 76.81 -26.67
C VAL A 18 13.91 76.11 -26.94
N ARG A 19 13.78 74.82 -26.60
CA ARG A 19 12.49 74.14 -26.33
C ARG A 19 12.59 72.92 -25.39
N VAL A 20 13.64 72.80 -24.59
CA VAL A 20 13.91 71.57 -23.80
C VAL A 20 13.25 71.59 -22.41
N GLU A 21 13.03 72.76 -21.78
CA GLU A 21 12.51 72.80 -20.40
C GLU A 21 11.03 72.42 -20.25
N GLU A 22 10.19 72.60 -21.28
CA GLU A 22 8.75 72.30 -21.18
C GLU A 22 8.44 70.79 -21.25
N THR A 23 9.30 70.00 -21.91
CA THR A 23 9.08 68.55 -22.08
C THR A 23 9.49 67.73 -20.87
N GLU A 24 10.42 68.23 -20.04
CA GLU A 24 10.88 67.52 -18.84
C GLU A 24 9.83 67.59 -17.72
N TYR A 25 9.14 68.73 -17.57
CA TYR A 25 8.04 68.88 -16.61
C TYR A 25 6.81 68.02 -16.96
N GLU A 26 6.45 67.92 -18.25
CA GLU A 26 5.34 67.06 -18.71
C GLU A 26 5.65 65.57 -18.47
N THR A 27 6.91 65.17 -18.64
CA THR A 27 7.36 63.79 -18.42
C THR A 27 7.35 63.44 -16.92
N MET A 28 7.81 64.34 -16.05
CA MET A 28 7.70 64.15 -14.60
C MET A 28 6.25 64.08 -14.14
N ARG A 29 5.36 64.91 -14.67
CA ARG A 29 3.93 64.87 -14.32
C ARG A 29 3.27 63.55 -14.71
N ASN A 30 3.49 63.09 -15.95
CA ASN A 30 2.99 61.80 -16.43
C ASN A 30 3.54 60.61 -15.63
N SER A 31 4.82 60.67 -15.21
CA SER A 31 5.41 59.62 -14.37
C SER A 31 4.77 59.55 -12.98
N LYS A 32 4.47 60.71 -12.37
CA LYS A 32 3.81 60.79 -11.07
C LYS A 32 2.37 60.29 -11.11
N GLU A 33 1.62 60.61 -12.17
CA GLU A 33 0.26 60.12 -12.36
C GLU A 33 0.22 58.60 -12.60
N ARG A 34 1.19 58.05 -13.35
CA ARG A 34 1.34 56.60 -13.52
C ARG A 34 1.70 55.89 -12.21
N PHE A 35 2.58 56.48 -11.40
CA PHE A 35 2.95 55.90 -10.10
C PHE A 35 1.77 55.92 -9.12
N SER A 36 0.99 57.00 -9.10
CA SER A 36 -0.23 57.09 -8.29
C SER A 36 -1.32 56.11 -8.74
N SER A 37 -1.48 55.87 -10.04
CA SER A 37 -2.48 54.91 -10.55
C SER A 37 -2.08 53.46 -10.30
N LEU A 38 -0.80 53.11 -10.47
CA LEU A 38 -0.25 51.80 -10.12
C LEU A 38 -0.42 51.50 -8.62
N SER A 39 -0.03 52.44 -7.75
CA SER A 39 -0.18 52.28 -6.31
C SER A 39 -1.64 52.10 -5.87
N SER A 40 -2.58 52.79 -6.51
CA SER A 40 -4.02 52.62 -6.24
C SER A 40 -4.55 51.25 -6.70
N SER A 41 -4.07 50.74 -7.84
CA SER A 41 -4.45 49.43 -8.36
C SER A 41 -3.94 48.30 -7.47
N GLU A 42 -2.65 48.34 -7.09
CA GLU A 42 -2.03 47.35 -6.21
C GLU A 42 -2.70 47.33 -4.82
N MET A 43 -3.07 48.49 -4.28
CA MET A 43 -3.78 48.56 -3.00
C MET A 43 -5.17 47.91 -3.08
N LYS A 44 -5.90 48.08 -4.20
CA LYS A 44 -7.20 47.42 -4.40
C LYS A 44 -7.07 45.91 -4.56
N GLU A 45 -6.02 45.44 -5.24
CA GLU A 45 -5.74 44.02 -5.40
C GLU A 45 -5.35 43.37 -4.06
N MET A 46 -4.50 44.04 -3.28
CA MET A 46 -4.13 43.59 -1.93
C MET A 46 -5.35 43.50 -1.00
N GLU A 47 -6.27 44.46 -1.08
CA GLU A 47 -7.51 44.44 -0.30
C GLU A 47 -8.47 43.34 -0.74
N ARG A 48 -8.50 43.02 -2.04
CA ARG A 48 -9.27 41.87 -2.56
C ARG A 48 -8.69 40.55 -2.03
N LEU A 49 -7.37 40.38 -2.09
CA LEU A 49 -6.70 39.18 -1.60
C LEU A 49 -6.88 38.99 -0.09
N ARG A 50 -6.87 40.08 0.70
CA ARG A 50 -7.17 40.02 2.13
C ARG A 50 -8.58 39.52 2.41
N ARG A 51 -9.59 40.02 1.66
CA ARG A 51 -10.98 39.54 1.79
C ARG A 51 -11.13 38.08 1.40
N GLU A 52 -10.47 37.64 0.34
CA GLU A 52 -10.51 36.24 -0.12
C GLU A 52 -9.84 35.30 0.89
N LEU A 53 -8.72 35.73 1.49
CA LEU A 53 -8.04 34.99 2.54
C LEU A 53 -8.89 34.87 3.81
N GLU A 54 -9.58 35.94 4.20
CA GLU A 54 -10.49 35.93 5.35
C GLU A 54 -11.70 35.00 5.12
N ASP A 55 -12.30 35.04 3.93
CA ASP A 55 -13.40 34.13 3.57
C ASP A 55 -12.92 32.66 3.50
N SER A 56 -11.69 32.42 3.06
CA SER A 56 -11.08 31.08 3.10
C SER A 56 -10.88 30.59 4.54
N ARG A 57 -10.44 31.45 5.46
CA ARG A 57 -10.32 31.10 6.89
C ARG A 57 -11.68 30.72 7.50
N GLN A 58 -12.72 31.51 7.24
CA GLN A 58 -14.07 31.21 7.72
C GLN A 58 -14.64 29.90 7.15
N ARG A 59 -14.28 29.52 5.91
CA ARG A 59 -14.63 28.21 5.35
C ARG A 59 -13.92 27.08 6.08
N ILE A 60 -12.62 27.23 6.33
CA ILE A 60 -11.83 26.24 7.07
C ILE A 60 -12.37 26.05 8.50
N ASP A 61 -12.76 27.13 9.18
CA ASP A 61 -13.33 27.04 10.53
C ASP A 61 -14.65 26.25 10.53
N ARG A 62 -15.53 26.52 9.56
CA ARG A 62 -16.79 25.77 9.38
C ARG A 62 -16.55 24.30 9.07
N ASP A 63 -15.63 23.99 8.16
CA ASP A 63 -15.30 22.61 7.82
C ASP A 63 -14.69 21.86 9.01
N THR A 64 -13.87 22.55 9.82
CA THR A 64 -13.29 21.99 11.05
C THR A 64 -14.38 21.64 12.07
N GLU A 65 -15.40 22.49 12.22
CA GLU A 65 -16.56 22.20 13.08
C GLU A 65 -17.35 20.97 12.59
N VAL A 66 -17.60 20.86 11.28
CA VAL A 66 -18.28 19.71 10.69
C VAL A 66 -17.47 18.43 10.89
N ILE A 67 -16.15 18.47 10.71
CA ILE A 67 -15.26 17.33 10.93
C ILE A 67 -15.29 16.88 12.39
N ASN A 68 -15.24 17.81 13.34
CA ASN A 68 -15.32 17.48 14.76
C ASN A 68 -16.66 16.83 15.13
N ASN A 69 -17.78 17.32 14.59
CA ASN A 69 -19.11 16.72 14.78
C ASN A 69 -19.19 15.30 14.19
N LEU A 70 -18.62 15.09 13.00
CA LEU A 70 -18.55 13.75 12.41
C LEU A 70 -17.67 12.81 13.24
N HIS A 71 -16.57 13.30 13.82
CA HIS A 71 -15.69 12.50 14.68
C HIS A 71 -16.40 12.05 15.97
N GLU A 72 -17.18 12.95 16.59
CA GLU A 72 -18.01 12.63 17.74
C GLU A 72 -19.04 11.54 17.41
N LYS A 73 -19.74 11.66 16.28
CA LYS A 73 -20.70 10.64 15.81
C LYS A 73 -20.06 9.29 15.52
N VAL A 74 -18.86 9.27 14.93
CA VAL A 74 -18.12 8.02 14.71
C VAL A 74 -17.75 7.38 16.04
N THR A 75 -17.32 8.17 17.01
CA THR A 75 -16.99 7.67 18.37
C THR A 75 -18.22 7.06 19.05
N GLU A 76 -19.38 7.72 18.97
CA GLU A 76 -20.65 7.20 19.51
C GLU A 76 -21.05 5.87 18.83
N LEU A 77 -20.92 5.78 17.50
CA LEU A 77 -21.19 4.55 16.75
C LEU A 77 -20.24 3.41 17.13
N GLU A 78 -18.95 3.69 17.34
CA GLU A 78 -17.98 2.70 17.79
C GLU A 78 -18.33 2.15 19.19
N GLU A 79 -18.78 3.01 20.11
CA GLU A 79 -19.25 2.59 21.43
C GLU A 79 -20.51 1.71 21.35
N LEU A 80 -21.47 2.07 20.48
CA LEU A 80 -22.67 1.26 20.24
C LEU A 80 -22.33 -0.12 19.68
N VAL A 81 -21.43 -0.19 18.69
CA VAL A 81 -20.96 -1.46 18.11
C VAL A 81 -20.26 -2.31 19.17
N LYS A 82 -19.42 -1.70 20.02
CA LYS A 82 -18.76 -2.39 21.13
C LYS A 82 -19.77 -2.97 22.12
N LYS A 83 -20.81 -2.20 22.48
CA LYS A 83 -21.90 -2.64 23.36
C LYS A 83 -22.70 -3.78 22.76
N GLN A 84 -23.02 -3.72 21.46
CA GLN A 84 -23.69 -4.80 20.75
C GLN A 84 -22.83 -6.07 20.72
N LYS A 85 -21.53 -5.96 20.47
CA LYS A 85 -20.60 -7.10 20.48
C LYS A 85 -20.56 -7.81 21.84
N ILE A 86 -20.53 -7.05 22.94
CA ILE A 86 -20.60 -7.61 24.31
C ILE A 86 -21.94 -8.32 24.54
N THR A 87 -23.04 -7.71 24.09
CA THR A 87 -24.39 -8.28 24.23
C THR A 87 -24.51 -9.60 23.47
N ILE A 88 -24.09 -9.63 22.20
CA ILE A 88 -24.09 -10.83 21.36
C ILE A 88 -23.21 -11.91 22.00
N SER A 89 -21.99 -11.58 22.42
CA SER A 89 -21.09 -12.54 23.09
C SER A 89 -21.73 -13.15 24.35
N THR A 90 -22.42 -12.33 25.16
CA THR A 90 -23.08 -12.79 26.38
C THR A 90 -24.26 -13.72 26.07
N GLN A 91 -25.06 -13.37 25.05
CA GLN A 91 -26.16 -14.21 24.58
C GLN A 91 -25.66 -15.53 23.99
N SER A 92 -24.61 -15.50 23.15
CA SER A 92 -24.00 -16.71 22.57
C SER A 92 -23.46 -17.65 23.65
N ARG A 93 -22.84 -17.13 24.72
CA ARG A 93 -22.39 -17.93 25.86
C ARG A 93 -23.57 -18.58 26.59
N THR A 94 -24.62 -17.81 26.88
CA THR A 94 -25.83 -18.30 27.56
C THR A 94 -26.55 -19.40 26.76
N ILE A 95 -26.60 -19.27 25.43
CA ILE A 95 -27.20 -20.28 24.54
C ILE A 95 -26.34 -21.55 24.49
N SER A 96 -25.02 -21.40 24.46
CA SER A 96 -24.08 -22.52 24.41
C SER A 96 -24.14 -23.37 25.69
N ASP A 97 -24.19 -22.74 26.86
CA ASP A 97 -24.29 -23.44 28.15
C ASP A 97 -25.59 -24.26 28.28
N ARG A 98 -26.72 -23.73 27.82
CA ARG A 98 -27.99 -24.48 27.82
C ARG A 98 -27.95 -25.74 26.96
N ARG A 99 -27.23 -25.73 25.83
CA ARG A 99 -27.09 -26.92 24.97
C ARG A 99 -26.25 -28.01 25.64
N VAL A 100 -25.22 -27.62 26.39
CA VAL A 100 -24.39 -28.57 27.16
C VAL A 100 -25.23 -29.22 28.26
N LEU A 101 -26.03 -28.45 29.00
CA LEU A 101 -26.89 -28.97 30.06
C LEU A 101 -27.92 -29.99 29.53
N ARG A 102 -28.51 -29.73 28.35
CA ARG A 102 -29.50 -30.62 27.73
C ARG A 102 -28.89 -31.93 27.23
N LYS A 103 -27.65 -31.90 26.71
CA LYS A 103 -26.93 -33.12 26.32
C LYS A 103 -26.61 -34.01 27.52
N ASN A 104 -26.17 -33.43 28.64
CA ASN A 104 -25.89 -34.19 29.86
C ASN A 104 -27.17 -34.81 30.46
N GLN A 105 -28.31 -34.14 30.35
CA GLN A 105 -29.60 -34.68 30.82
C GLN A 105 -30.10 -35.84 29.95
N GLN A 106 -29.89 -35.80 28.63
CA GLN A 106 -30.25 -36.92 27.73
C GLN A 106 -29.36 -38.15 27.94
N GLN A 107 -28.06 -37.96 28.23
CA GLN A 107 -27.18 -39.09 28.54
C GLN A 107 -27.57 -39.82 29.84
N HIS A 108 -28.11 -39.12 30.83
CA HIS A 108 -28.60 -39.77 32.06
C HIS A 108 -29.90 -40.56 31.87
N GLN A 109 -30.74 -40.24 30.87
CA GLN A 109 -31.95 -41.03 30.58
C GLN A 109 -31.67 -42.30 29.76
N GLN A 110 -30.62 -42.34 28.93
CA GLN A 110 -30.29 -43.55 28.15
C GLN A 110 -29.62 -44.67 28.95
N GLN A 111 -29.14 -44.41 30.18
CA GLN A 111 -28.57 -45.48 31.03
C GLN A 111 -29.60 -46.25 31.86
N GLN A 112 -30.89 -45.90 31.85
CA GLN A 112 -31.90 -46.62 32.66
C GLN A 112 -32.80 -47.60 31.89
N HIS A 113 -32.67 -47.78 30.56
CA HIS A 113 -33.52 -48.72 29.82
C HIS A 113 -32.69 -49.76 29.06
N GLN A 114 -32.16 -50.73 29.80
CA GLN A 114 -31.85 -52.06 29.25
C GLN A 114 -32.73 -53.09 29.95
N SER A 115 -33.94 -53.28 29.42
CA SER A 115 -34.74 -54.49 29.62
C SER A 115 -35.18 -54.96 28.23
N PRO A 116 -34.94 -56.23 27.85
CA PRO A 116 -35.19 -56.70 26.50
C PRO A 116 -36.63 -57.19 26.34
N MET A 117 -37.03 -57.29 25.08
CA MET A 117 -38.24 -57.91 24.53
C MET A 117 -39.44 -56.98 24.32
N GLY A 118 -39.81 -56.85 23.04
CA GLY A 118 -41.22 -56.97 22.68
C GLY A 118 -41.74 -55.98 21.64
N VAL A 119 -41.78 -56.46 20.40
CA VAL A 119 -42.88 -56.32 19.42
C VAL A 119 -43.21 -54.91 18.88
N PHE A 120 -43.07 -54.78 17.55
CA PHE A 120 -43.70 -53.76 16.71
C PHE A 120 -45.21 -53.68 16.94
N PRO A 121 -45.82 -52.49 16.70
CA PRO A 121 -46.77 -52.47 15.60
C PRO A 121 -46.79 -51.19 14.77
N MET A 122 -47.41 -51.36 13.60
CA MET A 122 -47.77 -50.41 12.57
C MET A 122 -48.38 -49.08 13.06
N THR A 123 -48.12 -48.06 12.23
CA THR A 123 -48.85 -46.81 12.00
C THR A 123 -50.37 -46.86 12.27
N PRO A 124 -50.98 -45.72 12.66
CA PRO A 124 -51.72 -44.98 11.61
C PRO A 124 -51.73 -43.45 11.74
N THR A 125 -51.82 -42.83 10.56
CA THR A 125 -52.45 -41.56 10.21
C THR A 125 -53.62 -41.15 11.11
N HIS A 126 -53.68 -39.90 11.59
CA HIS A 126 -54.88 -39.04 11.45
C HIS A 126 -54.69 -37.57 11.87
N HIS A 127 -55.44 -36.74 11.14
CA HIS A 127 -55.81 -35.34 11.32
C HIS A 127 -56.14 -34.80 12.73
N SER A 128 -55.97 -33.48 12.83
CA SER A 128 -56.88 -32.46 13.41
C SER A 128 -56.59 -31.86 14.79
N HIS A 129 -57.03 -30.59 14.89
CA HIS A 129 -57.51 -29.85 16.05
C HIS A 129 -56.56 -28.90 16.82
N VAL A 130 -56.64 -27.63 16.41
CA VAL A 130 -57.07 -26.46 17.22
C VAL A 130 -57.27 -26.74 18.71
N LYS A 131 -56.44 -26.12 19.57
CA LYS A 131 -56.86 -25.52 20.86
C LYS A 131 -56.03 -24.29 21.22
N GLN A 132 -56.73 -23.17 21.06
CA GLN A 132 -56.70 -21.95 21.84
C GLN A 132 -56.43 -22.22 23.35
N TYR A 133 -55.48 -21.49 23.94
CA TYR A 133 -55.40 -21.31 25.39
C TYR A 133 -55.50 -19.83 25.74
N GLN A 134 -56.53 -19.53 26.52
CA GLN A 134 -56.84 -18.28 27.18
C GLN A 134 -56.20 -18.26 28.59
N PHE A 135 -55.56 -17.12 28.92
CA PHE A 135 -55.52 -16.43 30.22
C PHE A 135 -54.80 -17.10 31.44
N PRO A 136 -54.24 -16.32 32.40
CA PRO A 136 -54.81 -15.07 32.93
C PRO A 136 -53.88 -13.85 33.12
N ASN A 137 -54.56 -12.70 33.11
CA ASN A 137 -54.24 -11.46 33.81
C ASN A 137 -53.69 -11.71 35.22
N SER A 138 -52.74 -10.87 35.64
CA SER A 138 -52.82 -10.07 36.88
C SER A 138 -51.57 -9.22 37.07
N GLY A 139 -51.75 -7.97 37.50
CA GLY A 139 -50.72 -7.27 38.27
C GLY A 139 -50.41 -5.84 37.83
N ALA A 140 -51.32 -4.92 38.15
CA ALA A 140 -51.10 -3.48 38.11
C ALA A 140 -50.12 -2.99 39.20
N SER A 141 -49.40 -1.91 38.90
CA SER A 141 -48.99 -0.79 39.79
C SER A 141 -48.04 0.10 38.96
N ALA A 142 -48.46 1.20 38.33
CA ALA A 142 -48.78 2.50 38.92
C ALA A 142 -47.65 3.08 39.79
N VAL A 143 -46.84 4.00 39.25
CA VAL A 143 -46.55 5.33 39.83
C VAL A 143 -46.18 6.28 38.70
N SER A 144 -46.88 7.41 38.68
CA SER A 144 -46.74 8.57 37.80
C SER A 144 -45.75 9.60 38.35
N CYS A 145 -45.03 10.30 37.46
CA CYS A 145 -44.80 11.76 37.49
C CYS A 145 -44.18 12.16 36.13
N ALA A 146 -44.95 12.77 35.22
CA ALA A 146 -45.19 14.22 35.08
C ALA A 146 -44.04 14.97 34.40
N GLY A 147 -44.31 15.54 33.22
CA GLY A 147 -43.39 16.44 32.51
C GLY A 147 -43.74 16.66 31.05
N ASN A 148 -44.78 17.47 30.82
CA ASN A 148 -45.32 17.88 29.52
C ASN A 148 -44.36 18.85 28.76
N VAL A 149 -44.43 18.90 27.43
CA VAL A 149 -44.75 20.08 26.57
C VAL A 149 -44.22 19.87 25.14
N GLY A 150 -45.13 19.90 24.14
CA GLY A 150 -44.88 20.63 22.88
C GLY A 150 -44.89 19.87 21.53
N GLY A 151 -46.07 19.62 20.97
CA GLY A 151 -46.47 20.19 19.66
C GLY A 151 -46.01 19.62 18.29
N ALA A 152 -46.82 18.71 17.73
CA ALA A 152 -47.40 18.72 16.35
C ALA A 152 -46.50 18.44 15.09
N PRO A 153 -47.07 18.24 13.88
CA PRO A 153 -47.66 16.96 13.43
C PRO A 153 -47.22 16.51 12.01
N GLY A 154 -47.52 15.26 11.65
CA GLY A 154 -47.42 14.71 10.29
C GLY A 154 -46.86 13.30 10.33
N GLY A 155 -47.42 12.26 9.73
CA GLY A 155 -48.36 12.11 8.63
C GLY A 155 -48.09 10.68 8.14
N GLY A 156 -49.06 9.78 8.25
CA GLY A 156 -48.85 8.35 8.00
C GLY A 156 -48.74 8.01 6.52
N VAL A 157 -47.91 7.03 6.19
CA VAL A 157 -48.07 6.19 5.00
C VAL A 157 -47.63 4.76 5.35
N TYR A 158 -48.56 3.82 5.15
CA TYR A 158 -48.34 2.38 5.19
C TYR A 158 -47.59 1.94 3.93
N LEU A 159 -46.57 1.09 4.08
CA LEU A 159 -46.06 0.26 2.98
C LEU A 159 -45.73 -1.12 3.53
N ALA A 160 -46.65 -2.04 3.26
CA ALA A 160 -46.40 -3.47 3.32
C ALA A 160 -45.54 -3.86 2.12
N HIS A 161 -44.41 -4.54 2.34
CA HIS A 161 -43.78 -5.32 1.30
C HIS A 161 -43.20 -6.62 1.87
N GLN A 162 -43.49 -7.71 1.16
CA GLN A 162 -43.23 -9.09 1.49
C GLN A 162 -41.82 -9.55 1.07
N SER A 163 -41.24 -10.46 1.90
CA SER A 163 -40.35 -11.61 1.56
C SER A 163 -38.93 -11.33 1.01
N PRO A 164 -37.97 -12.30 1.00
CA PRO A 164 -37.86 -13.61 1.65
C PRO A 164 -36.52 -13.87 2.40
N SER A 165 -36.48 -14.95 3.19
CA SER A 165 -35.29 -15.72 3.63
C SER A 165 -35.07 -16.85 2.59
N PRO A 166 -33.86 -17.39 2.27
CA PRO A 166 -32.84 -17.86 3.24
C PRO A 166 -31.36 -17.81 2.81
N PHE A 167 -30.44 -17.73 3.78
CA PHE A 167 -29.09 -18.27 3.62
C PHE A 167 -28.63 -18.95 4.92
N ASP A 168 -28.35 -20.24 4.80
CA ASP A 168 -27.56 -21.03 5.74
C ASP A 168 -26.17 -20.42 5.90
N ILE A 169 -25.80 -20.07 7.13
CA ILE A 169 -24.41 -19.81 7.49
C ILE A 169 -23.99 -20.88 8.50
N GLN A 170 -23.31 -21.88 7.94
CA GLN A 170 -22.40 -22.78 8.63
C GLN A 170 -21.47 -21.98 9.55
N THR A 171 -21.43 -22.39 10.81
CA THR A 171 -20.38 -21.98 11.75
C THR A 171 -19.10 -22.76 11.41
N PRO A 172 -17.95 -22.13 11.17
CA PRO A 172 -16.69 -22.84 11.28
C PRO A 172 -16.27 -22.85 12.75
N GLN A 173 -16.13 -24.07 13.25
CA GLN A 173 -15.45 -24.36 14.49
C GLN A 173 -14.00 -23.86 14.43
N SER A 174 -13.49 -23.48 15.61
CA SER A 174 -12.09 -23.39 15.98
C SER A 174 -11.19 -24.36 15.21
N VAL A 175 -10.35 -23.82 14.33
CA VAL A 175 -9.17 -24.52 13.81
C VAL A 175 -7.94 -23.72 14.21
N HIS A 176 -6.99 -24.46 14.79
CA HIS A 176 -5.64 -24.04 15.10
C HIS A 176 -5.03 -23.08 14.07
N SER A 177 -4.27 -22.10 14.57
CA SER A 177 -3.41 -21.24 13.77
C SER A 177 -2.43 -22.10 12.95
N VAL A 178 -2.81 -22.38 11.71
CA VAL A 178 -1.93 -22.90 10.69
C VAL A 178 -1.05 -21.74 10.25
N ARG A 179 0.19 -21.78 10.75
CA ARG A 179 1.35 -21.08 10.20
C ARG A 179 1.36 -21.27 8.68
N PRO A 180 1.43 -20.23 7.83
CA PRO A 180 1.71 -20.44 6.42
C PRO A 180 3.12 -21.01 6.34
N ALA A 181 3.21 -22.28 5.97
CA ALA A 181 4.46 -22.84 5.51
C ALA A 181 4.87 -22.04 4.27
N SER A 182 6.01 -21.38 4.36
CA SER A 182 6.80 -20.92 3.23
C SER A 182 7.27 -22.14 2.42
N GLN A 183 6.35 -22.78 1.70
CA GLN A 183 6.61 -23.82 0.72
C GLN A 183 5.93 -23.43 -0.59
N GLY A 184 6.34 -22.29 -1.13
CA GLY A 184 6.34 -22.09 -2.57
C GLY A 184 7.79 -22.20 -3.01
N SER A 185 8.22 -23.35 -3.54
CA SER A 185 9.45 -23.40 -4.35
C SER A 185 9.21 -22.47 -5.53
N THR A 186 9.74 -21.25 -5.46
CA THR A 186 9.59 -20.31 -6.57
C THR A 186 10.50 -20.77 -7.71
N VAL A 187 10.17 -20.46 -8.97
CA VAL A 187 11.03 -20.77 -10.13
C VAL A 187 12.47 -20.22 -9.95
N PHE A 188 12.65 -19.22 -9.09
CA PHE A 188 13.95 -18.66 -8.75
C PHE A 188 14.83 -19.56 -7.88
N ASP A 189 14.25 -20.54 -7.18
CA ASP A 189 14.97 -21.45 -6.27
C ASP A 189 15.39 -22.75 -6.96
N GLN A 190 14.97 -22.98 -8.20
CA GLN A 190 15.37 -24.17 -8.95
C GLN A 190 16.76 -23.97 -9.57
N PRO A 191 17.71 -24.91 -9.35
CA PRO A 191 18.97 -24.89 -10.09
C PRO A 191 18.69 -25.02 -11.59
N PRO A 192 19.54 -24.46 -12.48
CA PRO A 192 19.36 -24.54 -13.91
C PRO A 192 19.14 -26.00 -14.36
N PRO A 193 18.16 -26.28 -15.23
CA PRO A 193 17.94 -27.65 -15.70
C PRO A 193 19.21 -28.18 -16.35
N LYS A 194 19.67 -29.34 -15.88
CA LYS A 194 20.78 -30.07 -16.51
C LYS A 194 20.29 -30.58 -17.86
N PHE A 195 20.81 -30.02 -18.95
CA PHE A 195 20.57 -30.55 -20.28
C PHE A 195 21.41 -31.81 -20.46
N GLU A 196 20.79 -32.98 -20.31
CA GLU A 196 21.38 -34.22 -20.80
C GLU A 196 21.26 -34.24 -22.32
N ILE A 197 22.36 -33.91 -23.00
CA ILE A 197 22.49 -34.03 -24.45
C ILE A 197 22.54 -35.53 -24.78
N SER A 198 21.37 -36.12 -25.00
CA SER A 198 21.25 -37.48 -25.51
C SER A 198 21.87 -37.53 -26.91
N SER A 199 23.07 -38.09 -26.97
CA SER A 199 23.75 -38.38 -28.22
C SER A 199 23.13 -39.61 -28.86
N GLY A 200 22.28 -39.37 -29.86
CA GLY A 200 22.03 -40.21 -31.04
C GLY A 200 21.52 -41.65 -30.85
N LEU A 201 20.39 -41.97 -31.48
CA LEU A 201 20.34 -42.86 -32.65
C LEU A 201 18.89 -43.02 -33.14
N SER A 202 18.78 -43.42 -34.40
CA SER A 202 17.69 -43.30 -35.36
C SER A 202 16.52 -44.31 -35.23
N ALA A 203 15.40 -43.90 -35.85
CA ALA A 203 14.40 -44.71 -36.61
C ALA A 203 13.05 -45.05 -35.90
N PRO A 204 12.01 -45.52 -36.63
CA PRO A 204 10.93 -44.67 -37.15
C PRO A 204 9.52 -45.03 -36.59
N ALA A 205 8.55 -44.19 -36.95
CA ALA A 205 7.12 -44.21 -36.57
C ALA A 205 6.39 -45.56 -36.75
N PRO A 206 5.22 -45.76 -36.10
CA PRO A 206 3.97 -45.47 -36.82
C PRO A 206 2.75 -45.00 -35.99
N THR A 207 1.89 -44.25 -36.71
CA THR A 207 0.39 -44.20 -36.71
C THR A 207 -0.46 -43.97 -35.45
N SER A 208 -1.21 -42.85 -35.54
CA SER A 208 -2.65 -42.65 -35.28
C SER A 208 -3.36 -43.39 -34.14
N PHE A 209 -3.87 -42.63 -33.18
CA PHE A 209 -5.21 -42.84 -32.61
C PHE A 209 -5.79 -41.51 -32.09
N VAL A 210 -6.96 -41.13 -32.61
CA VAL A 210 -7.80 -40.02 -32.16
C VAL A 210 -8.98 -40.60 -31.39
N PRO A 211 -9.31 -40.08 -30.19
CA PRO A 211 -10.67 -40.13 -29.67
C PRO A 211 -11.27 -38.71 -29.49
N PRO A 212 -12.61 -38.62 -29.40
CA PRO A 212 -13.36 -37.43 -29.75
C PRO A 212 -13.48 -36.42 -28.61
N ALA A 213 -13.66 -35.17 -29.06
CA ALA A 213 -13.99 -33.99 -28.29
C ALA A 213 -15.21 -34.16 -27.39
N LEU A 214 -15.11 -33.69 -26.14
CA LEU A 214 -16.17 -33.06 -25.36
C LEU A 214 -15.50 -32.27 -24.21
N ALA A 215 -15.88 -30.99 -24.07
CA ALA A 215 -15.47 -30.02 -23.04
C ALA A 215 -14.15 -29.24 -23.23
N GLN A 216 -14.14 -28.26 -24.16
CA GLN A 216 -13.17 -27.13 -24.18
C GLN A 216 -13.87 -25.78 -24.48
N SER A 217 -14.93 -25.44 -23.73
CA SER A 217 -15.70 -24.21 -23.94
C SER A 217 -15.48 -23.11 -22.88
N VAL A 218 -14.45 -23.19 -22.04
CA VAL A 218 -14.23 -22.21 -20.95
C VAL A 218 -12.82 -21.60 -20.94
N LEU A 219 -11.98 -21.92 -21.93
CA LEU A 219 -10.66 -21.31 -22.07
C LEU A 219 -10.52 -20.69 -23.46
N ASN A 220 -11.20 -19.55 -23.64
CA ASN A 220 -10.83 -18.60 -24.68
C ASN A 220 -10.35 -17.29 -24.01
N PRO A 221 -9.15 -17.25 -23.40
CA PRO A 221 -8.71 -16.11 -22.59
C PRO A 221 -7.92 -15.06 -23.39
N MET A 222 -8.17 -14.92 -24.70
CA MET A 222 -7.43 -13.93 -25.50
C MET A 222 -8.23 -13.29 -26.65
N ALA A 223 -9.55 -13.23 -26.50
CA ALA A 223 -10.34 -12.20 -27.18
C ALA A 223 -10.44 -10.97 -26.26
N ILE A 224 -9.31 -10.50 -25.73
CA ILE A 224 -9.22 -9.09 -25.32
C ILE A 224 -9.34 -8.34 -26.63
N ALA A 225 -10.51 -7.74 -26.83
CA ALA A 225 -10.73 -6.74 -27.86
C ALA A 225 -9.77 -5.58 -27.60
N LEU A 226 -8.53 -5.71 -28.07
CA LEU A 226 -7.77 -4.61 -28.66
C LEU A 226 -8.71 -3.99 -29.68
N SER A 227 -9.52 -3.04 -29.21
CA SER A 227 -10.56 -2.40 -29.99
C SER A 227 -9.90 -1.73 -31.19
N ASN A 228 -10.04 -2.36 -32.36
CA ASN A 228 -10.04 -1.83 -33.72
C ASN A 228 -9.63 -0.36 -33.92
N SER A 229 -8.42 0.03 -33.50
CA SER A 229 -7.64 1.00 -34.27
C SER A 229 -6.93 0.17 -35.33
N SER A 230 -7.61 -0.04 -36.45
CA SER A 230 -7.08 -0.69 -37.63
C SER A 230 -5.97 0.18 -38.23
N ASP A 231 -4.80 0.14 -37.62
CA ASP A 231 -3.55 0.61 -38.22
C ASP A 231 -2.69 -0.63 -38.52
N PRO A 232 -2.82 -1.21 -39.72
CA PRO A 232 -2.13 -2.43 -40.10
C PRO A 232 -0.68 -2.11 -40.44
N GLY A 233 0.19 -2.02 -39.43
CA GLY A 233 1.61 -1.74 -39.70
C GLY A 233 2.56 -1.71 -38.51
N THR A 234 2.09 -1.70 -37.26
CA THR A 234 2.99 -1.64 -36.10
C THR A 234 3.57 -3.03 -35.80
N SER A 235 4.49 -3.46 -36.67
CA SER A 235 5.46 -4.49 -36.35
C SER A 235 6.02 -4.20 -34.96
N PHE A 236 5.90 -5.14 -34.03
CA PHE A 236 6.57 -5.11 -32.73
C PHE A 236 8.07 -4.96 -33.00
N CYS A 237 8.55 -3.72 -33.07
CA CYS A 237 9.97 -3.45 -33.16
C CYS A 237 10.58 -4.00 -31.88
N PRO A 238 11.46 -5.01 -31.94
CA PRO A 238 12.17 -5.47 -30.76
C PRO A 238 12.84 -4.25 -30.13
N HIS A 239 12.47 -3.94 -28.89
CA HIS A 239 13.10 -2.85 -28.15
C HIS A 239 14.62 -3.05 -28.26
N PRO A 240 15.38 -2.03 -28.69
CA PRO A 240 16.82 -2.15 -28.81
C PRO A 240 17.39 -2.64 -27.48
N VAL A 241 18.21 -3.69 -27.52
CA VAL A 241 18.83 -4.29 -26.31
C VAL A 241 19.56 -3.22 -25.48
N ASP A 242 20.08 -2.18 -26.13
CA ASP A 242 20.75 -1.06 -25.49
C ASP A 242 19.82 -0.20 -24.61
N THR A 243 18.54 -0.08 -24.96
CA THR A 243 17.54 0.68 -24.17
C THR A 243 17.31 0.03 -22.82
N TYR A 244 17.19 -1.30 -22.80
CA TYR A 244 16.95 -2.08 -21.57
C TYR A 244 18.08 -1.91 -20.54
N ARG A 245 19.34 -1.98 -20.98
CA ARG A 245 20.48 -1.85 -20.07
C ARG A 245 20.53 -0.47 -19.42
N LYS A 246 20.15 0.57 -20.17
CA LYS A 246 20.06 1.93 -19.64
C LYS A 246 18.96 2.05 -18.59
N GLU A 247 17.77 1.54 -18.87
CA GLU A 247 16.64 1.55 -17.92
C GLU A 247 16.97 0.84 -16.60
N LEU A 248 17.66 -0.30 -16.67
CA LEU A 248 18.15 -1.01 -15.47
C LEU A 248 19.17 -0.20 -14.67
N ALA A 249 20.11 0.48 -15.36
CA ALA A 249 21.11 1.30 -14.70
C ALA A 249 20.48 2.53 -14.03
N ASP A 250 19.51 3.16 -14.70
CA ASP A 250 18.74 4.29 -14.19
C ASP A 250 17.91 3.85 -12.97
N PHE A 251 17.24 2.70 -13.04
CA PHE A 251 16.54 2.09 -11.90
C PHE A 251 17.50 1.85 -10.71
N SER A 252 18.61 1.16 -10.94
CA SER A 252 19.57 0.81 -9.87
C SER A 252 20.11 2.06 -9.17
N THR A 253 20.43 3.10 -9.95
CA THR A 253 20.91 4.39 -9.42
C THR A 253 19.85 5.07 -8.56
N ARG A 254 18.61 5.16 -9.05
CA ARG A 254 17.51 5.82 -8.34
C ARG A 254 17.06 5.05 -7.11
N PHE A 255 16.95 3.73 -7.20
CA PHE A 255 16.62 2.88 -6.06
C PHE A 255 17.69 2.97 -4.97
N SER A 256 18.97 2.97 -5.36
CA SER A 256 20.09 3.17 -4.42
C SER A 256 20.03 4.55 -3.74
N GLY A 257 19.73 5.60 -4.52
CA GLY A 257 19.51 6.95 -3.99
C GLY A 257 18.35 6.99 -2.98
N LEU A 258 17.22 6.37 -3.31
CA LEU A 258 16.06 6.28 -2.44
C LEU A 258 16.39 5.55 -1.12
N MET A 259 17.01 4.37 -1.18
CA MET A 259 17.40 3.63 0.03
C MET A 259 18.40 4.42 0.88
N ARG A 260 19.33 5.14 0.24
CA ARG A 260 20.26 6.03 0.96
C ARG A 260 19.53 7.17 1.67
N SER A 261 18.55 7.81 1.03
CA SER A 261 17.74 8.86 1.66
C SER A 261 16.96 8.33 2.87
N VAL A 262 16.41 7.11 2.76
CA VAL A 262 15.75 6.42 3.87
C VAL A 262 16.69 6.16 5.05
N GLU A 263 17.93 5.74 4.78
CA GLU A 263 18.94 5.56 5.84
C GLU A 263 19.35 6.87 6.50
N ILE A 264 19.59 7.91 5.71
CA ILE A 264 19.91 9.25 6.21
C ILE A 264 18.78 9.77 7.09
N PHE A 265 17.53 9.58 6.67
CA PHE A 265 16.36 9.95 7.47
C PHE A 265 16.37 9.24 8.83
N GLY A 266 16.54 7.92 8.84
CA GLY A 266 16.57 7.16 10.08
C GLY A 266 17.69 7.62 11.02
N GLN A 267 18.86 7.90 10.45
CA GLN A 267 20.03 8.36 11.21
C GLN A 267 19.86 9.78 11.76
N ALA A 268 19.38 10.71 10.93
CA ALA A 268 19.21 12.11 11.30
C ALA A 268 18.06 12.30 12.29
N HIS A 269 16.95 11.61 12.07
CA HIS A 269 15.68 11.94 12.74
C HIS A 269 15.26 10.96 13.82
N ALA A 270 15.88 9.77 13.90
CA ALA A 270 15.43 8.73 14.81
C ALA A 270 16.53 7.98 15.54
N SER A 271 17.79 8.44 15.54
CA SER A 271 18.88 7.72 16.24
C SER A 271 18.88 7.85 17.76
N LEU A 272 18.16 8.82 18.33
CA LEU A 272 18.14 9.06 19.78
C LEU A 272 17.04 8.20 20.44
N PRO A 273 17.40 7.18 21.25
CA PRO A 273 16.41 6.37 21.95
C PRO A 273 15.73 7.17 23.05
N ASN A 274 14.44 6.93 23.26
CA ASN A 274 13.67 7.56 24.32
C ASN A 274 12.81 6.50 24.98
N ILE A 275 13.37 5.85 26.00
CA ILE A 275 12.73 4.70 26.69
C ILE A 275 11.31 5.04 27.14
N PHE A 276 11.09 6.27 27.63
CA PHE A 276 9.77 6.71 28.07
C PHE A 276 8.79 6.78 26.89
N MET A 277 9.15 7.44 25.77
CA MET A 277 8.26 7.49 24.61
C MET A 277 8.08 6.11 23.96
N ASP A 278 9.15 5.33 23.89
CA ASP A 278 9.16 4.00 23.29
C ASP A 278 8.27 3.00 24.05
N SER A 279 8.22 3.08 25.38
CA SER A 279 7.31 2.25 26.18
C SER A 279 5.83 2.63 25.98
N HIS A 280 5.57 3.90 25.68
CA HIS A 280 4.22 4.47 25.48
C HIS A 280 3.78 4.50 24.01
N LEU A 281 4.53 3.87 23.09
CA LEU A 281 4.08 3.73 21.71
C LEU A 281 2.72 3.02 21.64
N ASP A 282 1.84 3.51 20.76
CA ASP A 282 0.56 2.88 20.49
C ASP A 282 0.74 1.43 20.02
N ASP A 283 -0.23 0.57 20.35
CA ASP A 283 -0.21 -0.85 20.00
C ASP A 283 -0.09 -1.06 18.48
N ARG A 284 -0.71 -0.20 17.68
CA ARG A 284 -0.60 -0.24 16.20
C ARG A 284 0.83 -0.03 15.71
N VAL A 285 1.58 0.84 16.37
CA VAL A 285 2.99 1.11 16.03
C VAL A 285 3.85 -0.07 16.45
N LYS A 286 3.62 -0.59 17.67
CA LYS A 286 4.30 -1.81 18.16
C LYS A 286 4.05 -3.01 17.26
N ASP A 287 2.81 -3.23 16.83
CA ASP A 287 2.42 -4.32 15.93
C ASP A 287 3.11 -4.18 14.57
N TYR A 288 3.17 -2.97 14.01
CA TYR A 288 3.91 -2.70 12.78
C TYR A 288 5.41 -3.03 12.92
N LEU A 289 6.03 -2.58 14.01
CA LEU A 289 7.45 -2.85 14.30
C LEU A 289 7.74 -4.34 14.54
N MET A 290 6.79 -5.05 15.16
CA MET A 290 6.85 -6.51 15.35
C MET A 290 6.57 -7.30 14.06
N ALA A 291 5.87 -6.72 13.08
CA ALA A 291 5.67 -7.37 11.79
C ALA A 291 6.94 -7.34 10.93
N ILE A 292 7.74 -6.27 11.04
CA ILE A 292 9.00 -6.12 10.28
C ILE A 292 10.23 -6.70 10.99
N SER A 293 10.11 -7.14 12.25
CA SER A 293 11.19 -7.71 13.06
C SER A 293 10.63 -8.55 14.19
N SER A 294 11.38 -9.55 14.67
CA SER A 294 10.95 -10.31 15.86
C SER A 294 10.78 -9.40 17.09
N ARG A 295 9.80 -9.72 17.95
CA ARG A 295 9.47 -8.93 19.16
C ARG A 295 10.67 -8.63 20.04
N SER A 296 11.51 -9.64 20.30
CA SER A 296 12.71 -9.49 21.13
C SER A 296 13.77 -8.60 20.47
N GLN A 297 13.94 -8.69 19.15
CA GLN A 297 14.87 -7.84 18.41
C GLN A 297 14.38 -6.40 18.32
N ALA A 298 13.08 -6.17 18.09
CA ALA A 298 12.53 -4.82 17.94
C ALA A 298 12.81 -3.96 19.17
N SER A 299 12.58 -4.49 20.38
CA SER A 299 12.88 -3.78 21.63
C SER A 299 14.37 -3.48 21.79
N ALA A 300 15.25 -4.44 21.49
CA ALA A 300 16.69 -4.25 21.57
C ALA A 300 17.22 -3.23 20.55
N LEU A 301 16.66 -3.22 19.34
CA LEU A 301 17.06 -2.32 18.26
C LEU A 301 16.60 -0.88 18.52
N ILE A 302 15.39 -0.69 19.03
CA ILE A 302 14.82 0.63 19.37
C ILE A 302 15.56 1.26 20.56
N GLY A 303 15.92 0.46 21.55
CA GLY A 303 16.59 0.93 22.77
C GLY A 303 18.07 1.27 22.59
N ASN A 304 18.68 0.96 21.45
CA ASN A 304 20.10 1.20 21.19
C ASN A 304 20.28 2.29 20.11
N ALA A 305 20.93 3.40 20.49
CA ALA A 305 21.14 4.56 19.63
C ALA A 305 21.83 4.24 18.30
N ALA A 306 22.76 3.29 18.29
CA ALA A 306 23.52 2.93 17.09
C ALA A 306 22.71 2.08 16.09
N THR A 307 21.64 1.44 16.53
CA THR A 307 20.81 0.57 15.69
C THR A 307 19.41 1.14 15.43
N ARG A 308 18.95 2.07 16.26
CA ARG A 308 17.61 2.65 16.18
C ARG A 308 17.35 3.31 14.83
N GLY A 309 18.27 4.15 14.36
CA GLY A 309 18.14 4.81 13.06
C GLY A 309 18.01 3.82 11.90
N PHE A 310 18.78 2.73 11.91
CA PHE A 310 18.67 1.65 10.93
C PHE A 310 17.36 0.86 11.03
N PHE A 311 16.82 0.69 12.24
CA PHE A 311 15.53 0.03 12.42
C PHE A 311 14.36 0.88 11.90
N VAL A 312 14.43 2.20 12.11
CA VAL A 312 13.47 3.14 11.50
C VAL A 312 13.63 3.19 9.98
N ALA A 313 14.86 3.15 9.46
CA ALA A 313 15.11 3.03 8.03
C ALA A 313 14.49 1.75 7.45
N LYS A 314 14.61 0.60 8.14
CA LYS A 314 13.91 -0.63 7.76
C LYS A 314 12.39 -0.42 7.73
N ALA A 315 11.83 0.19 8.76
CA ALA A 315 10.40 0.44 8.87
C ALA A 315 9.88 1.28 7.70
N ILE A 316 10.63 2.30 7.27
CA ILE A 316 10.28 3.11 6.09
C ILE A 316 10.46 2.28 4.82
N SER A 317 11.62 1.65 4.61
CA SER A 317 11.93 0.83 3.43
C SER A 317 10.86 -0.24 3.20
N TYR A 318 10.49 -0.96 4.26
CA TYR A 318 9.47 -2.00 4.22
C TYR A 318 8.11 -1.45 3.78
N TYR A 319 7.70 -0.29 4.33
CA TYR A 319 6.47 0.36 3.90
C TYR A 319 6.52 0.74 2.42
N LEU A 320 7.62 1.35 1.95
CA LEU A 320 7.76 1.76 0.56
C LEU A 320 7.65 0.56 -0.38
N VAL A 321 8.35 -0.53 -0.11
CA VAL A 321 8.32 -1.74 -0.95
C VAL A 321 6.92 -2.34 -1.03
N HIS A 322 6.21 -2.44 0.09
CA HIS A 322 4.91 -3.12 0.12
C HIS A 322 3.72 -2.23 -0.26
N ASN A 323 3.85 -0.91 -0.15
CA ASN A 323 2.71 0.00 -0.32
C ASN A 323 2.90 1.02 -1.44
N VAL A 324 4.13 1.41 -1.79
CA VAL A 324 4.41 2.49 -2.75
C VAL A 324 5.01 1.95 -4.04
N LEU A 325 6.03 1.09 -3.95
CA LEU A 325 6.71 0.45 -5.08
C LEU A 325 5.93 -0.75 -5.64
N THR A 326 4.62 -0.57 -5.80
CA THR A 326 3.69 -1.58 -6.33
C THR A 326 2.89 -1.00 -7.49
N THR A 327 2.16 -1.85 -8.23
CA THR A 327 1.25 -1.39 -9.30
C THR A 327 0.19 -0.41 -8.78
N SER A 328 -0.06 -0.41 -7.46
CA SER A 328 -0.95 0.55 -6.80
C SER A 328 -0.54 2.02 -6.98
N ALA A 329 0.71 2.32 -7.36
CA ALA A 329 1.14 3.70 -7.64
C ALA A 329 0.26 4.37 -8.72
N ILE A 330 -0.24 3.59 -9.67
CA ILE A 330 -1.05 4.07 -10.80
C ILE A 330 -2.53 3.65 -10.67
N LYS A 331 -2.84 2.56 -9.94
CA LYS A 331 -4.23 2.10 -9.73
C LYS A 331 -5.11 3.16 -9.07
N GLY A 332 -6.41 3.16 -9.34
CA GLY A 332 -7.41 4.08 -8.78
C GLY A 332 -7.67 5.32 -9.64
N PHE A 333 -7.04 5.42 -10.81
CA PHE A 333 -7.39 6.44 -11.80
C PHE A 333 -8.61 6.03 -12.64
N ASP A 334 -8.67 4.76 -13.02
CA ASP A 334 -9.74 4.19 -13.84
C ASP A 334 -10.04 2.77 -13.35
N ILE A 335 -11.20 2.61 -12.71
CA ILE A 335 -11.62 1.35 -12.07
C ILE A 335 -11.72 0.22 -13.10
N SER A 336 -12.09 0.51 -14.36
CA SER A 336 -12.19 -0.52 -15.39
C SER A 336 -10.81 -1.09 -15.72
N VAL A 337 -9.83 -0.21 -15.91
CA VAL A 337 -8.44 -0.61 -16.20
C VAL A 337 -7.82 -1.32 -15.00
N ASP A 338 -8.14 -0.90 -13.77
CA ASP A 338 -7.68 -1.57 -12.55
C ASP A 338 -8.17 -3.02 -12.49
N LEU A 339 -9.45 -3.26 -12.79
CA LEU A 339 -10.03 -4.61 -12.82
C LEU A 339 -9.39 -5.50 -13.89
N GLU A 340 -9.07 -4.95 -15.06
CA GLU A 340 -8.35 -5.67 -16.11
C GLU A 340 -6.93 -6.04 -15.67
N ILE A 341 -6.20 -5.10 -15.04
CA ILE A 341 -4.88 -5.37 -14.48
C ILE A 341 -4.96 -6.46 -13.40
N ASP A 342 -5.92 -6.38 -12.48
CA ASP A 342 -6.12 -7.39 -11.44
C ASP A 342 -6.37 -8.79 -12.03
N GLN A 343 -7.18 -8.88 -13.10
CA GLN A 343 -7.43 -10.15 -13.80
C GLN A 343 -6.16 -10.70 -14.48
N ILE A 344 -5.34 -9.83 -15.08
CA ILE A 344 -4.06 -10.24 -15.67
C ILE A 344 -3.09 -10.69 -14.56
N GLU A 345 -2.99 -9.96 -13.45
CA GLU A 345 -2.16 -10.35 -12.30
C GLU A 345 -2.59 -11.70 -11.70
N GLU A 346 -3.91 -11.96 -11.58
CA GLU A 346 -4.45 -13.23 -11.07
C GLU A 346 -4.11 -14.43 -11.96
N GLN A 347 -4.17 -14.25 -13.28
CA GLN A 347 -3.77 -15.28 -14.25
C GLN A 347 -2.25 -15.52 -14.28
N MET A 348 -1.44 -14.58 -13.76
CA MET A 348 0.01 -14.62 -13.80
C MET A 348 0.57 -15.48 -12.66
N THR A 349 0.31 -16.79 -12.74
CA THR A 349 0.75 -17.76 -11.73
C THR A 349 2.26 -18.03 -11.79
N ALA A 350 2.79 -18.69 -10.75
CA ALA A 350 4.17 -19.17 -10.70
C ALA A 350 4.53 -20.20 -11.79
N HIS A 351 3.52 -20.80 -12.42
CA HIS A 351 3.68 -21.80 -13.48
C HIS A 351 3.57 -21.22 -14.90
N SER A 352 3.24 -19.93 -15.04
CA SER A 352 3.17 -19.28 -16.34
C SER A 352 4.55 -19.30 -17.02
N SER A 353 4.58 -19.71 -18.30
CA SER A 353 5.82 -19.72 -19.09
C SER A 353 6.40 -18.31 -19.22
N ALA A 354 7.72 -18.19 -19.45
CA ALA A 354 8.37 -16.88 -19.59
C ALA A 354 7.71 -16.02 -20.68
N SER A 355 7.37 -16.62 -21.83
CA SER A 355 6.68 -15.92 -22.92
C SER A 355 5.28 -15.44 -22.52
N MET A 356 4.50 -16.26 -21.80
CA MET A 356 3.19 -15.86 -21.30
C MET A 356 3.33 -14.71 -20.29
N ARG A 357 4.25 -14.83 -19.32
CA ARG A 357 4.53 -13.76 -18.34
C ARG A 357 4.93 -12.45 -19.02
N HIS A 358 5.78 -12.52 -20.04
CA HIS A 358 6.17 -11.33 -20.79
C HIS A 358 4.98 -10.66 -21.48
N LEU A 359 4.10 -11.43 -22.12
CA LEU A 359 2.90 -10.89 -22.75
C LEU A 359 1.98 -10.21 -21.74
N MET A 360 1.77 -10.83 -20.58
CA MET A 360 0.95 -10.30 -19.49
C MET A 360 1.54 -9.02 -18.90
N LEU A 361 2.86 -8.98 -18.66
CA LEU A 361 3.57 -7.77 -18.21
C LEU A 361 3.49 -6.65 -19.24
N THR A 362 3.64 -6.97 -20.54
CA THR A 362 3.46 -5.99 -21.63
C THR A 362 2.06 -5.41 -21.65
N ALA A 363 1.02 -6.24 -21.44
CA ALA A 363 -0.36 -5.76 -21.35
C ALA A 363 -0.53 -4.80 -20.17
N ILE A 364 -0.08 -5.19 -18.96
CA ILE A 364 -0.12 -4.33 -17.77
C ILE A 364 0.61 -3.01 -18.03
N THR A 365 1.84 -3.04 -18.53
CA THR A 365 2.62 -1.84 -18.86
C THR A 365 1.89 -0.94 -19.87
N THR A 366 1.22 -1.51 -20.87
CA THR A 366 0.46 -0.73 -21.86
C THR A 366 -0.70 0.03 -21.20
N HIS A 367 -1.45 -0.63 -20.31
CA HIS A 367 -2.50 0.02 -19.53
C HIS A 367 -1.95 1.13 -18.64
N LEU A 368 -0.90 0.84 -17.88
CA LEU A 368 -0.29 1.76 -16.92
C LEU A 368 0.32 3.01 -17.60
N THR A 369 1.02 2.83 -18.71
CA THR A 369 1.59 3.94 -19.50
C THR A 369 0.52 4.78 -20.19
N THR A 370 -0.63 4.19 -20.52
CA THR A 370 -1.78 4.93 -21.04
C THR A 370 -2.41 5.79 -19.93
N LEU A 371 -2.58 5.24 -18.74
CA LEU A 371 -3.10 5.96 -17.58
C LEU A 371 -2.20 7.12 -17.15
N SER A 372 -0.87 6.92 -17.12
CA SER A 372 0.07 7.96 -16.69
C SER A 372 0.12 9.18 -17.62
N LYS A 373 -0.32 9.03 -18.87
CA LYS A 373 -0.40 10.12 -19.86
C LYS A 373 -1.73 10.88 -19.84
N ARG A 374 -2.73 10.43 -19.09
CA ARG A 374 -4.04 11.09 -19.03
C ARG A 374 -3.93 12.43 -18.26
N PRO A 375 -4.74 13.44 -18.64
CA PRO A 375 -4.86 14.65 -17.84
C PRO A 375 -5.31 14.30 -16.42
N ASN A 376 -4.90 15.10 -15.43
CA ASN A 376 -5.20 14.91 -14.00
C ASN A 376 -4.45 13.75 -13.31
N PHE A 377 -3.66 12.95 -14.02
CA PHE A 377 -2.86 11.90 -13.38
C PHE A 377 -1.89 12.48 -12.31
N ALA A 378 -1.33 13.66 -12.58
CA ALA A 378 -0.48 14.37 -11.63
C ALA A 378 -1.21 14.69 -10.30
N GLU A 379 -2.48 15.09 -10.35
CA GLU A 379 -3.28 15.39 -9.17
C GLU A 379 -3.56 14.13 -8.33
N LEU A 380 -3.90 13.02 -9.00
CA LEU A 380 -4.07 11.73 -8.33
C LEU A 380 -2.77 11.28 -7.67
N SER A 381 -1.64 11.41 -8.37
CA SER A 381 -0.31 11.07 -7.84
C SER A 381 0.01 11.88 -6.59
N GLN A 382 -0.26 13.19 -6.59
CA GLN A 382 -0.11 14.05 -5.42
C GLN A 382 -1.03 13.64 -4.25
N LEU A 383 -2.27 13.27 -4.54
CA LEU A 383 -3.19 12.75 -3.51
C LEU A 383 -2.68 11.44 -2.90
N LYS A 384 -2.15 10.53 -3.72
CA LYS A 384 -1.52 9.28 -3.24
C LYS A 384 -0.30 9.55 -2.37
N ILE A 385 0.59 10.46 -2.78
CA ILE A 385 1.76 10.86 -1.98
C ILE A 385 1.31 11.36 -0.60
N LYS A 386 0.31 12.25 -0.54
CA LYS A 386 -0.26 12.75 0.72
C LYS A 386 -0.84 11.62 1.58
N ASN A 387 -1.59 10.70 0.97
CA ASN A 387 -2.17 9.55 1.67
C ASN A 387 -1.09 8.61 2.22
N HIS A 388 -0.08 8.29 1.43
CA HIS A 388 1.04 7.45 1.87
C HIS A 388 1.84 8.13 2.98
N MET A 389 2.07 9.44 2.86
CA MET A 389 2.75 10.24 3.88
C MET A 389 1.99 10.21 5.20
N HIS A 390 0.68 10.51 5.16
CA HIS A 390 -0.15 10.48 6.37
C HIS A 390 -0.18 9.08 7.02
N ARG A 391 -0.27 8.00 6.23
CA ARG A 391 -0.25 6.62 6.73
C ARG A 391 1.09 6.25 7.35
N LEU A 392 2.19 6.51 6.65
CA LEU A 392 3.53 6.19 7.15
C LEU A 392 3.89 7.01 8.39
N TRP A 393 3.49 8.29 8.42
CA TRP A 393 3.74 9.19 9.55
C TRP A 393 3.15 8.65 10.86
N LYS A 394 2.00 7.96 10.83
CA LYS A 394 1.42 7.32 12.02
C LYS A 394 2.34 6.29 12.67
N PHE A 395 3.20 5.65 11.88
CA PHE A 395 4.15 4.64 12.38
C PHE A 395 5.50 5.25 12.75
N ILE A 396 5.98 6.22 11.96
CA ILE A 396 7.34 6.76 12.06
C ILE A 396 7.41 8.01 12.92
N GLY A 397 6.38 8.85 12.91
CA GLY A 397 6.31 10.10 13.67
C GLY A 397 6.62 9.92 15.16
N PRO A 398 5.99 8.95 15.86
CA PRO A 398 6.28 8.66 17.27
C PRO A 398 7.72 8.22 17.56
N LEU A 399 8.47 7.75 16.55
CA LEU A 399 9.85 7.29 16.70
C LEU A 399 10.89 8.40 16.45
N SER A 400 10.46 9.52 15.88
CA SER A 400 11.32 10.69 15.62
C SER A 400 11.64 11.45 16.91
N HIS A 401 12.79 12.11 16.94
CA HIS A 401 13.20 12.92 18.07
C HIS A 401 12.60 14.34 17.97
N ASP A 402 12.05 14.81 19.10
CA ASP A 402 11.51 16.16 19.33
C ASP A 402 10.29 16.60 18.46
N PRO A 403 9.05 16.44 18.98
CA PRO A 403 7.84 16.88 18.29
C PRO A 403 7.68 18.41 18.20
N SER A 404 8.49 19.20 18.93
CA SER A 404 8.23 20.63 19.12
C SER A 404 8.93 21.55 18.12
N ASN A 405 10.11 21.18 17.60
CA ASN A 405 10.90 22.05 16.70
C ASN A 405 11.27 21.43 15.36
N GLN A 406 11.19 20.10 15.19
CA GLN A 406 11.69 19.42 13.99
C GLN A 406 10.59 18.86 13.07
N THR A 407 9.33 18.93 13.49
CA THR A 407 8.20 18.35 12.75
C THR A 407 8.15 18.82 11.29
N GLY A 408 8.52 20.07 11.00
CA GLY A 408 8.57 20.58 9.63
C GLY A 408 9.60 19.87 8.75
N GLN A 409 10.86 19.76 9.19
CA GLN A 409 11.93 19.17 8.38
C GLN A 409 11.78 17.65 8.25
N VAL A 410 11.46 16.96 9.35
CA VAL A 410 11.25 15.50 9.34
C VAL A 410 10.10 15.16 8.37
N TYR A 411 8.99 15.91 8.43
CA TYR A 411 7.87 15.70 7.52
C TYR A 411 8.24 15.99 6.05
N ALA A 412 9.02 17.05 5.80
CA ALA A 412 9.50 17.40 4.46
C ALA A 412 10.41 16.30 3.87
N ASP A 413 11.39 15.81 4.63
CA ASP A 413 12.31 14.76 4.20
C ASP A 413 11.56 13.45 3.90
N LEU A 414 10.60 13.07 4.75
CA LEU A 414 9.78 11.89 4.50
C LEU A 414 8.86 12.05 3.29
N THR A 415 8.33 13.26 3.08
CA THR A 415 7.54 13.58 1.88
C THR A 415 8.39 13.47 0.62
N HIS A 416 9.64 13.92 0.66
CA HIS A 416 10.59 13.76 -0.45
C HIS A 416 10.85 12.29 -0.75
N ILE A 417 11.12 11.47 0.26
CA ILE A 417 11.31 10.02 0.13
C ILE A 417 10.10 9.36 -0.55
N ILE A 418 8.88 9.69 -0.13
CA ILE A 418 7.66 9.11 -0.70
C ILE A 418 7.44 9.59 -2.14
N THR A 419 7.74 10.86 -2.43
CA THR A 419 7.65 11.42 -3.79
C THR A 419 8.62 10.70 -4.73
N ASP A 420 9.87 10.50 -4.31
CA ASP A 420 10.87 9.75 -5.06
C ASP A 420 10.45 8.29 -5.27
N ALA A 421 9.92 7.64 -4.24
CA ALA A 421 9.42 6.27 -4.33
C ALA A 421 8.23 6.15 -5.30
N GLN A 422 7.27 7.08 -5.23
CA GLN A 422 6.11 7.12 -6.13
C GLN A 422 6.54 7.33 -7.59
N SER A 423 7.48 8.24 -7.84
CA SER A 423 8.03 8.45 -9.18
C SER A 423 8.80 7.21 -9.67
N LEU A 424 9.60 6.58 -8.82
CA LEU A 424 10.31 5.35 -9.17
C LEU A 424 9.35 4.20 -9.48
N ALA A 425 8.24 4.06 -8.75
CA ALA A 425 7.22 3.06 -9.01
C ALA A 425 6.59 3.25 -10.40
N ILE A 426 6.27 4.49 -10.79
CA ILE A 426 5.71 4.78 -12.12
C ILE A 426 6.69 4.32 -13.21
N ASP A 427 7.98 4.60 -13.05
CA ASP A 427 8.99 4.20 -14.03
C ASP A 427 9.23 2.69 -14.04
N MET A 428 9.23 2.03 -12.88
CA MET A 428 9.34 0.58 -12.77
C MET A 428 8.27 -0.14 -13.60
N TYR A 429 7.02 0.28 -13.46
CA TYR A 429 5.89 -0.37 -14.13
C TYR A 429 5.60 0.17 -15.54
N SER A 430 6.41 1.13 -16.00
CA SER A 430 6.41 1.58 -17.40
C SER A 430 7.21 0.66 -18.32
N VAL A 431 7.85 -0.38 -17.79
CA VAL A 431 8.62 -1.38 -18.54
C VAL A 431 8.11 -2.78 -18.17
N PRO A 432 7.97 -3.73 -19.13
CA PRO A 432 7.42 -5.07 -18.87
C PRO A 432 8.43 -6.00 -18.17
N LEU A 433 8.86 -5.61 -16.99
CA LEU A 433 9.84 -6.32 -16.16
C LEU A 433 9.21 -6.81 -14.87
N GLU A 434 9.74 -7.90 -14.36
CA GLU A 434 9.33 -8.47 -13.10
C GLU A 434 10.33 -8.08 -12.02
N TYR A 435 9.84 -7.42 -10.97
CA TYR A 435 10.63 -6.93 -9.84
C TYR A 435 10.41 -7.82 -8.62
N ARG A 436 11.49 -8.23 -7.97
CA ARG A 436 11.44 -9.01 -6.73
C ARG A 436 12.27 -8.30 -5.66
N PHE A 437 11.65 -8.13 -4.50
CA PHE A 437 12.23 -7.51 -3.31
C PHE A 437 12.30 -8.55 -2.20
N ASP A 438 13.51 -9.01 -1.86
CA ASP A 438 13.73 -10.02 -0.83
C ASP A 438 14.50 -9.39 0.34
N TYR A 439 13.89 -9.33 1.53
CA TYR A 439 14.60 -8.85 2.72
C TYR A 439 15.47 -9.97 3.31
N PRO A 440 16.75 -9.70 3.62
CA PRO A 440 17.58 -10.63 4.38
C PRO A 440 16.97 -10.91 5.75
N GLU A 441 16.75 -12.18 6.08
CA GLU A 441 16.03 -12.59 7.28
C GLU A 441 16.96 -12.65 8.50
N PRO A 442 16.49 -12.31 9.72
CA PRO A 442 17.32 -12.42 10.91
C PRO A 442 17.77 -13.87 11.16
N GLY A 443 19.09 -14.09 11.21
CA GLY A 443 19.70 -15.40 11.34
C GLY A 443 20.09 -16.06 10.03
N GLU A 444 19.86 -15.42 8.88
CA GLU A 444 20.44 -15.83 7.59
C GLU A 444 21.98 -15.63 7.61
N PRO A 445 22.78 -16.53 7.03
CA PRO A 445 24.22 -16.32 6.90
C PRO A 445 24.51 -15.11 6.01
N PHE A 446 25.53 -14.33 6.36
CA PHE A 446 25.92 -13.17 5.57
C PHE A 446 26.49 -13.60 4.21
N ASP A 447 25.91 -13.10 3.12
CA ASP A 447 26.42 -13.30 1.78
C ASP A 447 26.84 -11.98 1.12
N SER A 448 28.15 -11.79 0.97
CA SER A 448 28.74 -10.60 0.37
C SER A 448 28.37 -10.37 -1.10
N LEU A 449 27.80 -11.36 -1.79
CA LEU A 449 27.32 -11.21 -3.17
C LEU A 449 25.94 -10.57 -3.26
N THR A 450 25.15 -10.64 -2.19
CA THR A 450 23.75 -10.16 -2.16
C THR A 450 23.51 -9.11 -1.07
N MET A 451 24.45 -8.93 -0.14
CA MET A 451 24.29 -8.09 1.04
C MET A 451 25.47 -7.14 1.28
N ILE A 452 25.19 -6.00 1.91
CA ILE A 452 26.18 -5.02 2.37
C ILE A 452 26.05 -4.84 3.89
N ASN A 453 27.14 -5.05 4.63
CA ASN A 453 27.17 -4.80 6.07
C ASN A 453 27.15 -3.29 6.37
N ARG A 454 26.19 -2.86 7.19
CA ARG A 454 26.02 -1.50 7.72
C ARG A 454 26.23 -1.42 9.23
N ASP A 455 26.64 -2.50 9.89
CA ASP A 455 26.89 -2.49 11.32
C ASP A 455 28.07 -1.56 11.67
N PRO A 456 27.86 -0.54 12.54
CA PRO A 456 28.89 0.43 12.86
C PRO A 456 30.00 -0.14 13.77
N TYR A 457 29.80 -1.31 14.36
CA TYR A 457 30.76 -1.94 15.28
C TYR A 457 31.46 -3.15 14.69
N LEU A 458 30.89 -3.74 13.63
CA LEU A 458 31.48 -4.89 12.97
C LEU A 458 32.13 -4.47 11.66
N HIS A 459 33.42 -4.16 11.71
CA HIS A 459 34.22 -3.87 10.54
C HIS A 459 34.99 -5.11 10.08
N GLY A 460 35.19 -5.23 8.77
CA GLY A 460 35.96 -6.31 8.18
C GLY A 460 35.73 -6.35 6.67
N ASP A 461 36.67 -6.96 5.96
CA ASP A 461 36.46 -7.27 4.55
C ASP A 461 35.23 -8.19 4.40
N PRO A 462 34.33 -7.96 3.42
CA PRO A 462 33.12 -8.75 3.26
C PRO A 462 33.37 -10.26 3.16
N LEU A 463 34.48 -10.70 2.57
CA LEU A 463 34.82 -12.11 2.48
C LEU A 463 35.22 -12.69 3.84
N THR A 464 35.90 -11.89 4.67
CA THR A 464 36.26 -12.29 6.05
C THR A 464 35.01 -12.42 6.92
N LEU A 465 34.06 -11.49 6.80
CA LEU A 465 32.78 -11.56 7.52
C LEU A 465 31.96 -12.79 7.09
N LYS A 466 31.93 -13.10 5.79
CA LYS A 466 31.27 -14.31 5.26
C LYS A 466 31.91 -15.60 5.81
N ASN A 467 33.24 -15.66 5.87
CA ASN A 467 33.97 -16.81 6.40
C ASN A 467 33.91 -16.93 7.93
N GLY A 468 33.59 -15.83 8.63
CA GLY A 468 33.54 -15.76 10.10
C GLY A 468 32.23 -16.20 10.73
N ASP A 469 31.37 -16.92 10.00
CA ASP A 469 30.04 -17.38 10.45
C ASP A 469 29.15 -16.22 10.96
N THR A 470 29.31 -15.05 10.36
CA THR A 470 28.47 -13.88 10.69
C THR A 470 27.08 -14.06 10.09
N HIS A 471 26.08 -13.66 10.85
CA HIS A 471 24.68 -13.80 10.47
C HIS A 471 23.98 -12.45 10.49
N VAL A 472 22.93 -12.34 9.68
CA VAL A 472 22.07 -11.17 9.66
C VAL A 472 21.39 -11.01 11.02
N ARG A 473 21.55 -9.83 11.62
CA ARG A 473 20.79 -9.36 12.78
C ARG A 473 19.53 -8.62 12.34
N LEU A 474 19.64 -7.81 11.29
CA LEU A 474 18.55 -7.01 10.74
C LEU A 474 18.78 -6.77 9.24
N GLY A 475 17.88 -7.20 8.36
CA GLY A 475 17.82 -6.70 6.98
C GLY A 475 17.19 -5.31 6.91
N ILE A 476 17.96 -4.28 6.60
CA ILE A 476 17.55 -2.87 6.56
C ILE A 476 16.81 -2.55 5.25
N SER A 477 17.38 -2.97 4.12
CA SER A 477 16.81 -2.80 2.77
C SER A 477 16.75 -4.14 2.04
N PRO A 478 15.87 -4.29 1.03
CA PRO A 478 15.75 -5.55 0.32
C PRO A 478 16.92 -5.76 -0.65
N THR A 479 17.18 -7.01 -0.98
CA THR A 479 17.89 -7.39 -2.21
C THR A 479 16.91 -7.24 -3.37
N VAL A 480 17.32 -6.59 -4.45
CA VAL A 480 16.45 -6.36 -5.62
C VAL A 480 16.92 -7.18 -6.81
N ARG A 481 16.02 -8.01 -7.33
CA ARG A 481 16.23 -8.78 -8.56
C ARG A 481 15.21 -8.33 -9.61
N ILE A 482 15.68 -8.09 -10.83
CA ILE A 482 14.82 -7.79 -11.97
C ILE A 482 14.95 -8.91 -12.98
N ARG A 483 13.81 -9.44 -13.43
CA ARG A 483 13.74 -10.47 -14.46
C ARG A 483 13.16 -9.92 -15.75
N ASN A 484 13.89 -10.12 -16.84
CA ASN A 484 13.40 -9.88 -18.20
C ASN A 484 12.87 -11.18 -18.78
N ASN A 485 11.55 -11.23 -19.00
CA ASN A 485 10.86 -12.40 -19.54
C ASN A 485 10.76 -12.42 -21.07
N ALA A 486 11.26 -11.39 -21.77
CA ALA A 486 11.30 -11.35 -23.24
C ALA A 486 12.27 -12.40 -23.83
N GLN A 487 13.20 -12.91 -23.03
CA GLN A 487 14.14 -13.96 -23.40
C GLN A 487 13.75 -15.29 -22.73
N SER A 488 14.10 -16.40 -23.37
CA SER A 488 13.89 -17.75 -22.82
C SER A 488 15.23 -18.48 -22.72
N PRO A 489 15.73 -18.81 -21.51
CA PRO A 489 15.13 -18.51 -20.21
C PRO A 489 15.19 -17.01 -19.88
N GLY A 490 14.26 -16.55 -19.04
CA GLY A 490 14.25 -15.16 -18.59
C GLY A 490 15.53 -14.79 -17.83
N VAL A 491 16.14 -13.67 -18.20
CA VAL A 491 17.41 -13.21 -17.60
C VAL A 491 17.12 -12.49 -16.30
N VAL A 492 17.72 -12.94 -15.20
CA VAL A 492 17.61 -12.33 -13.87
C VAL A 492 18.87 -11.53 -13.58
N ASN A 493 18.71 -10.26 -13.25
CA ASN A 493 19.80 -9.38 -12.88
C ASN A 493 19.64 -8.91 -11.42
N LEU A 494 20.73 -9.01 -10.65
CA LEU A 494 20.82 -8.45 -9.31
C LEU A 494 21.11 -6.95 -9.41
N MET A 495 20.15 -6.13 -9.00
CA MET A 495 20.16 -4.67 -9.21
C MET A 495 20.60 -3.88 -7.99
N TYR A 496 20.41 -4.46 -6.80
CA TYR A 496 20.73 -3.81 -5.54
C TYR A 496 20.97 -4.85 -4.45
N LEU A 497 22.00 -4.61 -3.63
CA LEU A 497 22.41 -5.47 -2.53
C LEU A 497 21.71 -5.04 -1.24
N GLY A 498 21.10 -5.98 -0.52
CA GLY A 498 20.40 -5.69 0.72
C GLY A 498 21.35 -5.17 1.81
N HIS A 499 21.04 -4.03 2.40
CA HIS A 499 21.80 -3.53 3.54
C HIS A 499 21.42 -4.31 4.80
N VAL A 500 22.40 -4.75 5.58
CA VAL A 500 22.18 -5.58 6.77
C VAL A 500 22.99 -5.11 7.96
N LEU A 501 22.47 -5.29 9.17
CA LEU A 501 23.28 -5.33 10.39
C LEU A 501 23.63 -6.78 10.68
N LEU A 502 24.85 -7.02 11.16
CA LEU A 502 25.35 -8.36 11.44
C LEU A 502 25.41 -8.65 12.95
N LYS A 503 25.48 -9.93 13.28
CA LYS A 503 25.81 -10.42 14.62
C LYS A 503 26.90 -11.48 14.51
N MET A 504 27.85 -11.43 15.43
CA MET A 504 28.88 -12.45 15.57
C MET A 504 28.27 -13.74 16.15
N PRO A 505 28.83 -14.92 15.81
CA PRO A 505 28.43 -16.16 16.45
C PRO A 505 28.67 -16.07 17.97
N LYS A 506 27.73 -16.60 18.75
CA LYS A 506 27.92 -16.72 20.20
C LYS A 506 29.05 -17.73 20.42
N LYS A 507 30.19 -17.29 20.96
CA LYS A 507 31.23 -18.21 21.42
C LYS A 507 30.56 -19.17 22.40
N GLN A 508 30.39 -20.42 21.99
CA GLN A 508 30.00 -21.48 22.92
C GLN A 508 31.19 -21.65 23.84
N ASN A 509 31.08 -21.14 25.08
CA ASN A 509 32.05 -21.44 26.12
C ASN A 509 32.01 -22.96 26.29
N SER A 510 33.01 -23.63 25.73
CA SER A 510 33.20 -25.08 25.79
C SER A 510 33.83 -25.48 27.11
#